data_AF-A0A8I0GY94-F1
#
_entry.id   AF-A0A8I0GY94-F1
#
_cell.length_a   1.000
_cell.length_b   1.000
_cell.length_c   1.000
_cell.angle_alpha   90.00
_cell.angle_beta   90.00
_cell.angle_gamma   90.00
#
_symmetry.space_group_name_H-M   'P 1'
#
loop_
_entity.id
_entity.type
_entity.pdbx_description
1 polymer ?
#
loop_
_entity_poly.entity_id
_entity_poly.type
_entity_poly.pdbx_seq_one_letter_code
_entity_poly.pdbx_strand_id
1 'polypeptide(L)' 'YTRGMSFIDMAFLRKKDLQDGILAYRRRKTGQMLLIKWEKSMQEIIDKYPENESAYLLPIIKTNRNERLQYRNAHRLV' A
#
# COMPACT_ATOMS: atom_id res chain seq x y z
N TYR A 1 5.14 -12.99 5.43
CA TYR A 1 4.44 -12.02 4.56
C TYR A 1 4.19 -10.75 5.38
N THR A 2 4.91 -9.68 5.04
CA THR A 2 5.06 -8.39 5.75
C THR A 2 5.24 -8.46 7.28
N ARG A 3 6.49 -8.38 7.77
CA ARG A 3 6.89 -8.43 9.20
C ARG A 3 6.17 -7.36 10.08
N GLY A 4 4.88 -7.53 10.39
CA GLY A 4 4.08 -6.62 11.21
C GLY A 4 3.63 -5.32 10.53
N MET A 5 3.51 -5.28 9.20
CA MET A 5 2.94 -4.10 8.51
C MET A 5 1.44 -4.00 8.81
N SER A 6 0.96 -2.82 9.20
CA SER A 6 -0.48 -2.62 9.44
C SER A 6 -1.24 -2.59 8.11
N PHE A 7 -2.50 -3.02 8.10
CA PHE A 7 -3.38 -2.87 6.94
C PHE A 7 -3.49 -1.41 6.45
N ILE A 8 -3.45 -0.44 7.37
CA ILE A 8 -3.33 0.98 7.01
C ILE A 8 -2.05 1.21 6.20
N ASP A 9 -0.91 0.76 6.72
CA ASP A 9 0.37 0.99 6.04
C ASP A 9 0.36 0.38 4.62
N MET A 10 -0.22 -0.82 4.46
CA MET A 10 -0.40 -1.47 3.15
C MET A 10 -1.30 -0.67 2.21
N ALA A 11 -2.42 -0.16 2.69
CA ALA A 11 -3.38 0.60 1.88
C ALA A 11 -2.79 1.90 1.33
N PHE A 12 -1.83 2.50 2.04
CA PHE A 12 -1.19 3.77 1.68
C PHE A 12 0.14 3.61 0.94
N LEU A 13 0.53 2.39 0.53
CA LEU A 13 1.71 2.19 -0.31
C LEU A 13 1.49 2.83 -1.69
N ARG A 14 2.44 3.63 -2.17
CA ARG A 14 2.33 4.37 -3.43
C ARG A 14 3.29 3.84 -4.48
N LYS A 15 2.87 3.88 -5.75
CA LYS A 15 3.69 3.40 -6.87
C LYS A 15 5.00 4.19 -7.01
N LYS A 16 4.93 5.51 -6.80
CA LYS A 16 6.10 6.42 -6.87
C LYS A 16 7.17 6.16 -5.80
N ASP A 17 6.79 5.53 -4.70
CA ASP A 17 7.62 5.31 -3.53
C ASP A 17 8.42 3.98 -3.67
N LEU A 18 8.18 3.23 -4.75
CA LEU A 18 8.91 2.03 -5.15
C LEU A 18 9.95 2.39 -6.21
N GLN A 19 11.24 2.25 -5.89
CA GLN A 19 12.37 2.51 -6.80
C GLN A 19 13.46 1.46 -6.58
N ASP A 20 14.06 0.97 -7.67
CA ASP A 20 15.19 0.02 -7.65
C ASP A 20 14.96 -1.23 -6.79
N GLY A 21 13.72 -1.72 -6.72
CA GLY A 21 13.36 -2.87 -5.90
C GLY A 21 13.40 -2.57 -4.39
N ILE A 22 13.30 -1.31 -4.00
CA ILE A 22 13.15 -0.86 -2.60
C ILE A 22 11.88 -0.01 -2.52
N LEU A 23 11.01 -0.35 -1.57
CA LEU A 23 9.82 0.42 -1.25
C LEU A 23 10.09 1.26 0.01
N ALA A 24 10.11 2.58 -0.16
CA ALA A 24 10.31 3.53 0.92
C ALA A 24 8.97 4.14 1.34
N TYR A 25 8.46 3.82 2.53
CA TYR A 25 7.17 4.35 2.99
C TYR A 25 7.22 4.87 4.42
N ARG A 26 6.27 5.73 4.77
CA ARG A 26 6.12 6.27 6.12
C ARG A 26 5.05 5.50 6.88
N ARG A 27 5.45 4.77 7.92
CA ARG A 27 4.55 4.02 8.79
C ARG A 27 3.59 4.99 9.48
N ARG A 28 2.28 4.84 9.28
CA ARG A 28 1.27 5.73 9.85
C ARG A 28 1.17 5.60 11.37
N LYS A 29 1.40 4.39 11.90
CA LYS A 29 1.28 4.11 13.34
C LYS A 29 2.35 4.82 14.17
N THR A 30 3.59 4.88 13.69
CA THR A 30 4.74 5.43 14.43
C THR A 30 5.33 6.68 13.79
N GLY A 31 4.89 7.04 12.58
CA GLY A 31 5.43 8.15 11.80
C GLY A 31 6.82 7.89 11.21
N GLN A 32 7.42 6.72 11.46
CA GLN A 32 8.77 6.38 11.04
C GLN A 32 8.84 6.02 9.55
N MET A 33 9.92 6.39 8.89
CA MET A 33 10.22 5.98 7.53
C MET A 33 10.85 4.59 7.55
N LEU A 34 10.30 3.68 6.76
CA LEU A 34 10.80 2.32 6.59
C LEU A 34 11.12 2.09 5.13
N LEU A 35 12.29 1.51 4.88
CA LEU A 35 12.68 1.00 3.59
C LEU A 35 12.60 -0.51 3.64
N ILE A 36 11.78 -1.09 2.79
CA ILE A 36 11.64 -2.53 2.68
C ILE A 36 12.09 -2.96 1.30
N LYS A 37 12.77 -4.10 1.23
CA LYS A 37 13.10 -4.71 -0.05
C LYS A 37 11.82 -5.17 -0.73
N TRP A 38 11.69 -4.82 -2.00
CA TRP A 38 10.62 -5.30 -2.86
C TRP A 38 10.94 -6.74 -3.27
N GLU A 39 9.98 -7.63 -3.02
CA GLU A 39 10.13 -9.06 -3.25
C GLU A 39 9.21 -9.48 -4.40
N LYS A 40 9.60 -10.54 -5.12
CA LYS A 40 8.82 -11.06 -6.26
C LYS A 40 7.37 -11.37 -5.89
N SER A 41 7.15 -11.92 -4.69
CA SER A 41 5.81 -12.20 -4.19
C SER A 41 4.94 -10.95 -4.00
N MET A 42 5.53 -9.79 -3.74
CA MET A 42 4.78 -8.52 -3.69
C MET A 42 4.41 -8.03 -5.08
N GLN A 43 5.31 -8.23 -6.06
CA GLN A 43 5.04 -7.94 -7.46
C GLN A 43 3.88 -8.81 -7.98
N GLU A 44 3.93 -10.13 -7.74
CA GLU A 44 2.86 -11.05 -8.14
C GLU A 44 1.49 -10.69 -7.55
N ILE A 45 1.44 -10.11 -6.36
CA ILE A 45 0.19 -9.63 -5.77
C ILE A 45 -0.34 -8.43 -6.55
N ILE A 46 0.51 -7.52 -6.97
CA ILE A 46 0.12 -6.33 -7.73
C ILE A 46 -0.28 -6.69 -9.16
N ASP A 47 0.46 -7.59 -9.79
CA ASP A 47 0.19 -8.05 -11.15
C ASP A 47 -1.16 -8.79 -11.25
N LYS A 48 -1.69 -9.32 -10.13
CA LYS A 48 -3.04 -9.91 -10.06
C LYS A 48 -4.17 -8.88 -10.13
N TYR A 49 -3.90 -7.62 -9.84
CA TYR A 49 -4.90 -6.57 -9.88
C TYR A 49 -4.82 -5.79 -11.20
N PRO A 50 -5.96 -5.44 -11.82
CA PRO A 50 -5.97 -4.65 -13.04
C PRO A 50 -5.38 -3.25 -12.79
N GLU A 51 -4.94 -2.61 -13.88
CA GLU A 51 -4.39 -1.26 -13.85
C GLU A 51 -5.35 -0.30 -13.14
N ASN A 52 -4.94 0.18 -11.98
CA ASN A 52 -5.71 1.11 -11.19
C ASN A 52 -5.18 2.52 -11.46
N GLU A 53 -6.07 3.45 -11.82
CA GLU A 53 -5.74 4.87 -12.06
C GLU A 53 -5.28 5.62 -10.79
N SER A 54 -5.37 4.97 -9.62
CA SER A 54 -4.93 5.54 -8.36
C SER A 54 -3.40 5.49 -8.21
N ALA A 55 -2.86 6.44 -7.44
CA ALA A 55 -1.44 6.54 -7.13
C ALA A 55 -0.93 5.43 -6.16
N TYR A 56 -1.81 4.55 -5.70
CA TYR A 56 -1.51 3.50 -4.71
C TYR A 56 -1.17 2.17 -5.39
N LEU A 57 -0.34 1.37 -4.73
CA LEU A 57 0.08 0.05 -5.22
C LEU A 57 -1.05 -0.98 -5.16
N LEU A 58 -1.92 -0.87 -4.15
CA LEU A 58 -3.05 -1.78 -3.97
C LEU A 58 -4.37 -1.05 -4.25
N PRO A 59 -5.38 -1.72 -4.83
CA PRO A 59 -6.68 -1.12 -5.13
C PRO A 59 -7.60 -0.96 -3.90
N ILE A 60 -7.01 -0.63 -2.75
CA ILE A 60 -7.72 -0.37 -1.49
C ILE A 60 -8.22 1.09 -1.46
N ILE A 61 -7.39 2.03 -1.91
CA ILE A 61 -7.74 3.44 -2.02
C ILE A 61 -7.93 3.75 -3.51
N LYS A 62 -9.18 3.98 -3.89
CA LYS A 62 -9.60 4.21 -5.29
C LYS A 62 -9.56 5.68 -5.66
N THR A 63 -9.75 6.60 -4.70
CA THR A 63 -9.69 8.05 -4.98
C THR A 63 -8.89 8.80 -3.91
N ASN A 64 -8.23 9.89 -4.31
CA ASN A 64 -7.47 10.77 -3.41
C ASN A 64 -8.39 11.65 -2.54
N ARG A 65 -9.72 11.55 -2.71
CA ARG A 65 -10.71 12.22 -1.87
C ARG A 65 -11.20 11.22 -0.81
N ASN A 66 -11.09 11.59 0.47
CA ASN A 66 -11.59 10.80 1.60
C ASN A 66 -10.91 9.43 1.79
N GLU A 67 -9.57 9.38 1.67
CA GLU A 67 -8.76 8.17 1.88
C GLU A 67 -9.08 7.46 3.21
N ARG A 68 -9.27 8.23 4.30
CA ARG A 68 -9.66 7.70 5.63
C ARG A 68 -11.00 6.95 5.60
N LEU A 69 -11.95 7.42 4.80
CA LEU A 69 -13.30 6.86 4.74
C LEU A 69 -13.31 5.58 3.87
N GLN A 70 -12.53 5.57 2.80
CA GLN A 70 -12.31 4.38 1.96
C GLN A 70 -11.62 3.26 2.73
N TYR A 71 -10.57 3.61 3.49
CA TYR A 71 -9.92 2.67 4.41
C TYR A 71 -10.92 2.07 5.40
N ARG A 72 -11.75 2.90 6.03
CA ARG A 72 -12.74 2.45 7.03
C ARG A 72 -13.78 1.50 6.40
N ASN A 73 -14.19 1.76 5.17
CA ASN A 73 -15.14 0.90 4.46
C ASN A 73 -14.50 -0.44 4.05
N ALA A 74 -13.24 -0.44 3.59
CA ALA A 74 -12.50 -1.66 3.26
C ALA A 74 -12.29 -2.56 4.48
N HIS A 75 -12.02 -1.98 5.66
CA HIS A 75 -11.88 -2.72 6.91
C HIS A 75 -13.19 -3.33 7.42
N ARG A 76 -14.34 -2.91 6.88
CA ARG A 76 -15.66 -3.44 7.28
C ARG A 76 -16.12 -4.62 6.42
N LEU A 77 -15.38 -4.92 5.35
CA LEU A 77 -15.68 -5.98 4.37
C LEU A 77 -14.81 -7.23 4.55
N VAL A 78 -14.02 -7.30 5.62
CA VAL A 78 -13.19 -8.46 6.00
C VAL A 78 -13.70 -9.05 7.30
#